data_AF-A0AAV4N573-F1
#
_entry.id   AF-A0AAV4N573-F1
#
_cell.length_a   1.000
_cell.length_b   1.000
_cell.length_c   1.000
_cell.angle_alpha   90.00
_cell.angle_beta   90.00
_cell.angle_gamma   90.00
#
_symmetry.space_group_name_H-M   'P 1'
#
loop_
_entity.id
_entity.type
_entity.pdbx_description
1 polymer ?
#
loop_
_entity_poly.entity_id
_entity_poly.type
_entity_poly.pdbx_seq_one_letter_code
_entity_poly.pdbx_strand_id
1 'polypeptide(L)'
;MLIGDTAVLNYFRGNDPGCNLHLLADSIFDDAYAVGVQKGFPLTEVISELLLKYSEYGYVDQLEKKWYGRVPCFDDRLHRFNQPEPLTVEAVAGVFIMLLVGVGVGVLILVMEHIMFRYALPLPQKRPKDCI
;
A
#
# COMPACT_ATOMS: atom_id res chain seq x y z
N MET A 1 -1.86 18.67 16.40
CA MET A 1 -2.66 17.45 16.53
C MET A 1 -4.12 17.88 16.59
N LEU A 2 -4.90 17.54 15.57
CA LEU A 2 -6.34 17.81 15.50
C LEU A 2 -7.07 16.53 15.91
N ILE A 3 -8.08 16.65 16.78
CA ILE A 3 -8.97 15.55 17.16
C ILE A 3 -10.39 15.97 16.79
N GLY A 4 -11.15 15.08 16.17
CA GLY A 4 -12.50 15.36 15.72
C GLY A 4 -13.05 14.17 14.93
N ASP A 5 -14.29 14.29 14.49
CA ASP A 5 -15.00 13.23 13.79
C ASP A 5 -14.34 12.86 12.46
N THR A 6 -14.41 11.58 12.13
CA THR A 6 -13.76 11.00 10.95
C THR A 6 -14.21 11.67 9.64
N ALA A 7 -15.50 12.01 9.52
CA ALA A 7 -16.05 12.68 8.32
C ALA A 7 -15.44 14.08 8.11
N VAL A 8 -15.33 14.87 9.18
CA VAL A 8 -14.77 16.23 9.14
C VAL A 8 -13.27 16.17 8.86
N LEU A 9 -12.56 15.28 9.53
CA LEU A 9 -11.12 15.14 9.35
C LEU A 9 -10.75 14.63 7.95
N ASN A 10 -11.56 13.74 7.37
CA ASN A 10 -11.42 13.32 5.97
C ASN A 10 -11.63 14.46 4.98
N TYR A 11 -12.60 15.34 5.23
CA TYR A 11 -12.81 16.53 4.40
C TYR A 11 -11.60 17.48 4.46
N PHE A 12 -11.10 17.80 5.65
CA PHE A 12 -9.90 18.65 5.80
C PHE A 12 -8.66 18.03 5.15
N ARG A 13 -8.46 16.72 5.34
CA ARG A 13 -7.39 15.97 4.67
C ARG A 13 -7.52 16.05 3.15
N GLY A 14 -8.73 15.92 2.62
CA GLY A 14 -8.99 15.99 1.19
C GLY A 14 -8.67 17.36 0.58
N ASN A 15 -8.89 18.43 1.34
CA ASN A 15 -8.72 19.82 0.91
C ASN A 15 -7.34 20.43 1.28
N ASP A 16 -6.43 19.63 1.84
CA ASP A 16 -5.08 20.09 2.20
C ASP A 16 -4.25 20.38 0.93
N PRO A 17 -3.68 21.58 0.74
CA PRO A 17 -2.88 21.90 -0.46
C PRO A 17 -1.64 21.01 -0.66
N GLY A 18 -1.15 20.35 0.40
CA GLY A 18 0.05 19.51 0.34
C GLY A 18 -0.18 18.01 0.53
N CYS A 19 -1.44 17.57 0.72
CA CYS A 19 -1.81 16.18 1.01
C CYS A 19 -0.93 15.47 2.06
N ASN A 20 -0.39 16.20 3.03
CA ASN A 20 0.54 15.69 4.04
C ASN A 20 -0.19 15.27 5.32
N LEU A 21 -1.48 15.59 5.44
CA LEU A 21 -2.30 15.14 6.55
C LEU A 21 -2.62 13.66 6.40
N HIS A 22 -2.18 12.86 7.38
CA HIS A 22 -2.54 11.46 7.51
C HIS A 22 -3.33 11.23 8.79
N LEU A 23 -4.35 10.37 8.71
CA LEU A 23 -5.08 9.87 9.87
C LEU A 23 -4.14 8.90 10.60
N LEU A 24 -3.86 9.17 11.88
CA LEU A 24 -2.98 8.31 12.68
C LEU A 24 -3.68 7.06 13.22
N ALA A 25 -5.02 7.00 13.15
CA ALA A 25 -5.82 5.88 13.58
C ALA A 25 -7.02 5.70 12.64
N ASP A 26 -7.38 4.45 12.35
CA ASP A 26 -8.73 4.14 11.85
C ASP A 26 -9.75 4.40 12.94
N SER A 27 -10.96 4.79 12.54
CA SER A 27 -12.06 5.12 13.44
C SER A 27 -12.37 3.92 14.33
N ILE A 28 -12.00 4.00 15.61
CA ILE A 28 -12.31 2.96 16.62
C ILE A 28 -13.81 2.96 16.95
N PHE A 29 -14.52 4.03 16.58
CA PHE A 29 -15.94 4.22 16.79
C PHE A 29 -16.64 4.41 15.44
N ASP A 30 -17.68 3.62 15.19
CA ASP A 30 -18.60 3.87 14.08
C ASP A 30 -19.51 5.05 14.45
N ASP A 31 -19.15 6.24 13.97
CA ASP A 31 -19.93 7.45 14.21
C ASP A 31 -21.12 7.50 13.24
N ALA A 32 -22.34 7.35 13.78
CA ALA A 32 -23.57 7.47 13.03
C ALA A 32 -24.24 8.83 13.27
N TYR A 33 -24.57 9.55 12.19
CA TYR A 33 -25.33 10.80 12.26
C TYR A 33 -26.83 10.53 12.18
N ALA A 34 -27.62 11.23 13.00
CA ALA A 34 -29.07 11.08 13.06
C ALA A 34 -29.77 12.44 13.17
N VAL A 35 -31.04 12.48 12.74
CA VAL A 35 -31.90 13.67 12.84
C VAL A 35 -32.77 13.57 14.08
N GLY A 36 -32.62 14.53 14.99
CA GLY A 36 -33.43 14.61 16.22
C GLY A 36 -34.73 15.39 16.01
N VAL A 37 -35.84 14.89 16.56
CA VAL A 37 -37.15 15.56 16.55
C VAL A 37 -37.72 15.66 17.97
N GLN A 38 -38.69 16.57 18.18
CA GLN A 38 -39.35 16.73 19.49
C GLN A 38 -40.19 15.49 19.85
N LYS A 39 -40.26 15.17 21.14
CA LYS A 39 -41.09 14.06 21.64
C LYS A 39 -42.56 14.30 21.31
N GLY A 40 -43.20 13.30 20.68
CA GLY A 40 -44.60 13.37 20.26
C GLY A 40 -44.81 13.96 18.86
N PHE A 41 -43.76 14.15 18.06
CA PHE A 41 -43.89 14.62 16.68
C PHE A 41 -44.55 13.53 15.79
N PRO A 42 -45.75 13.79 15.23
CA PRO A 42 -46.55 12.76 14.55
C PRO A 42 -45.97 12.28 13.22
N LEU A 43 -44.98 12.97 12.65
CA LEU A 43 -44.38 12.65 11.35
C LEU A 43 -43.03 11.91 11.46
N THR A 44 -42.60 11.56 12.68
CA THR A 44 -41.28 10.93 12.90
C THR A 44 -41.12 9.62 12.11
N GLU A 45 -42.17 8.79 12.11
CA GLU A 45 -42.18 7.50 11.39
C GLU A 45 -42.06 7.70 9.88
N VAL A 46 -42.83 8.66 9.33
CA VAL A 46 -42.80 8.99 7.90
C VAL A 46 -41.43 9.50 7.45
N ILE A 47 -40.76 10.32 8.27
CA ILE A 47 -39.41 10.83 7.97
C ILE A 47 -38.38 9.70 8.00
N SER A 48 -38.46 8.80 8.98
CA SER A 48 -37.57 7.64 9.08
C SER A 48 -37.74 6.69 7.89
N GLU A 49 -38.97 6.38 7.49
CA GLU A 49 -39.25 5.58 6.29
C GLU A 49 -38.70 6.22 5.02
N LEU A 50 -38.86 7.54 4.88
CA LEU A 50 -38.33 8.28 3.75
C LEU A 50 -36.79 8.26 3.72
N LEU A 51 -36.13 8.39 4.88
CA LEU A 51 -34.68 8.34 4.97
C LEU A 51 -34.14 6.95 4.62
N LEU A 52 -34.78 5.88 5.11
CA LEU A 52 -34.45 4.50 4.73
C LEU A 52 -34.58 4.29 3.23
N LYS A 53 -35.67 4.80 2.63
CA LYS A 53 -35.89 4.77 1.19
C LYS A 53 -34.76 5.48 0.44
N TYR A 54 -34.36 6.68 0.86
CA TYR A 54 -33.22 7.39 0.25
C TYR A 54 -31.88 6.66 0.38
N SER A 55 -31.67 5.96 1.49
CA SER A 55 -30.49 5.11 1.68
C SER A 55 -30.50 3.92 0.72
N GLU A 56 -31.64 3.23 0.56
CA GLU A 56 -31.78 2.08 -0.35
C GLU A 56 -31.58 2.48 -1.83
N TYR A 57 -32.12 3.64 -2.24
CA TYR A 57 -31.87 4.19 -3.58
C TYR A 57 -30.44 4.72 -3.79
N GLY A 58 -29.59 4.74 -2.76
CA GLY A 58 -28.23 5.27 -2.84
C GLY A 58 -28.17 6.78 -3.06
N TYR A 59 -29.22 7.52 -2.69
CA TYR A 59 -29.26 8.97 -2.83
C TYR A 59 -28.25 9.66 -1.90
N VAL A 60 -27.99 9.06 -0.74
CA VAL A 60 -26.99 9.53 0.24
C VAL A 60 -25.58 9.49 -0.35
N ASP A 61 -25.22 8.41 -1.05
CA ASP A 61 -23.91 8.28 -1.73
C ASP A 61 -23.75 9.32 -2.85
N GLN A 62 -24.82 9.64 -3.57
CA GLN A 62 -24.80 10.70 -4.59
C GLN A 62 -24.56 12.09 -3.97
N LEU A 63 -25.20 12.37 -2.84
CA LEU A 63 -24.96 13.59 -2.06
C LEU A 63 -23.51 13.64 -1.58
N GLU A 64 -23.00 12.53 -1.04
CA GLU A 64 -21.62 12.43 -0.58
C GLU A 64 -20.65 12.74 -1.72
N LYS A 65 -20.79 12.10 -2.88
CA LYS A 65 -19.95 12.37 -4.06
C LYS A 65 -20.05 13.82 -4.53
N LYS A 66 -21.24 14.43 -4.46
CA LYS A 66 -21.46 15.81 -4.90
C LYS A 66 -20.76 16.83 -3.99
N TRP A 67 -20.79 16.60 -2.67
CA TRP A 67 -20.29 17.53 -1.66
C TRP A 67 -18.85 17.25 -1.22
N TYR A 68 -18.46 15.98 -1.16
CA TYR A 68 -17.16 15.50 -0.71
C TYR A 68 -16.28 14.92 -1.82
N GLY A 69 -16.81 14.65 -3.02
CA GLY A 69 -16.06 13.99 -4.11
C GLY A 69 -15.12 14.89 -4.92
N ARG A 70 -15.13 16.22 -4.73
CA ARG A 70 -14.27 17.19 -5.43
C ARG A 70 -13.10 17.67 -4.57
N VAL A 71 -12.46 16.76 -3.85
CA VAL A 71 -11.33 17.09 -2.97
C VAL A 71 -10.01 16.77 -3.66
N PRO A 72 -9.09 17.74 -3.80
CA PRO A 72 -7.89 17.63 -4.63
C PRO A 72 -7.01 16.43 -4.25
N CYS A 73 -6.87 16.12 -2.95
CA CYS A 73 -6.02 15.02 -2.51
C CYS A 73 -6.59 13.61 -2.76
N PHE A 74 -7.91 13.46 -2.95
CA PHE A 74 -8.48 12.15 -3.32
C PHE A 74 -8.63 12.01 -4.83
N ASP A 75 -8.86 13.11 -5.54
CA ASP A 75 -8.78 13.14 -7.00
C ASP A 75 -7.35 12.88 -7.48
N ASP A 76 -6.34 13.45 -6.81
CA ASP A 76 -4.93 13.11 -7.05
C ASP A 76 -4.61 11.66 -6.70
N ARG A 77 -5.28 11.02 -5.73
CA ARG A 77 -5.14 9.57 -5.58
C ARG A 77 -5.72 8.84 -6.78
N LEU A 78 -6.88 9.25 -7.30
CA LEU A 78 -7.45 8.65 -8.52
C LEU A 78 -6.57 8.93 -9.75
N HIS A 79 -5.92 10.09 -9.82
CA HIS A 79 -5.01 10.51 -10.87
C HIS A 79 -3.60 9.90 -10.72
N ARG A 80 -3.22 9.50 -9.50
CA ARG A 80 -2.05 8.69 -9.13
C ARG A 80 -2.35 7.19 -9.09
N PHE A 81 -3.62 6.80 -9.24
CA PHE A 81 -4.06 5.47 -9.65
C PHE A 81 -4.13 5.37 -11.18
N ASN A 82 -4.41 6.48 -11.90
CA ASN A 82 -4.43 6.56 -13.37
C ASN A 82 -3.08 6.91 -14.01
N GLN A 83 -2.17 7.61 -13.31
CA GLN A 83 -0.76 7.31 -13.45
C GLN A 83 -0.57 6.02 -12.69
N PRO A 84 -0.04 4.94 -13.28
CA PRO A 84 0.37 3.82 -12.48
C PRO A 84 1.43 4.37 -11.51
N GLU A 85 1.06 4.63 -10.25
CA GLU A 85 2.02 4.56 -9.16
C GLU A 85 2.63 3.18 -9.37
N PRO A 86 3.88 3.11 -9.86
CA PRO A 86 4.41 1.86 -10.34
C PRO A 86 4.35 0.95 -9.13
N LEU A 87 3.44 -0.02 -9.17
CA LEU A 87 3.62 -1.20 -8.38
C LEU A 87 5.03 -1.65 -8.75
N THR A 88 5.96 -1.36 -7.84
CA THR A 88 7.18 -2.12 -7.66
C THR A 88 8.40 -1.71 -8.49
N VAL A 89 8.88 -0.46 -8.39
CA VAL A 89 10.33 -0.22 -8.61
C VAL A 89 11.15 -0.81 -7.46
N GLU A 90 10.64 -0.77 -6.23
CA GLU A 90 11.33 -1.29 -5.05
C GLU A 90 11.42 -2.82 -5.00
N ALA A 91 10.36 -3.59 -5.28
CA ALA A 91 10.51 -5.05 -5.31
C ALA A 91 11.16 -5.59 -6.60
N VAL A 92 11.12 -4.87 -7.73
CA VAL A 92 11.93 -5.22 -8.91
C VAL A 92 13.41 -4.97 -8.61
N ALA A 93 13.75 -3.87 -7.92
CA ALA A 93 15.10 -3.64 -7.40
C ALA A 93 15.56 -4.76 -6.45
N GLY A 94 14.66 -5.26 -5.59
CA GLY A 94 14.93 -6.42 -4.73
C GLY A 94 15.35 -7.68 -5.51
N VAL A 95 14.66 -7.99 -6.62
CA VAL A 95 15.01 -9.14 -7.49
C VAL A 95 16.38 -8.95 -8.14
N PHE A 96 16.68 -7.76 -8.65
CA PHE A 96 18.01 -7.47 -9.23
C PHE A 96 19.14 -7.59 -8.21
N ILE A 97 18.94 -7.14 -6.97
CA ILE A 97 19.93 -7.25 -5.89
C ILE A 97 20.18 -8.72 -5.53
N MET A 98 19.12 -9.52 -5.38
CA MET A 98 19.25 -10.96 -5.11
C MET A 98 20.01 -11.68 -6.23
N LEU A 99 19.77 -11.31 -7.48
CA LEU A 99 20.45 -11.87 -8.65
C LEU A 99 21.95 -11.52 -8.65
N LEU A 100 22.31 -10.25 -8.39
CA LEU A 100 23.71 -9.81 -8.30
C LEU A 100 24.48 -10.51 -7.16
N VAL A 101 23.84 -10.67 -6.00
CA VAL A 101 24.44 -11.39 -4.86
C VAL A 101 24.67 -12.86 -5.23
N GLY A 102 23.69 -13.52 -5.85
CA GLY A 102 23.83 -14.91 -6.29
C GLY A 102 24.97 -15.10 -7.29
N VAL A 103 25.09 -14.21 -8.27
CA VAL A 103 26.20 -14.24 -9.25
C VAL A 103 27.54 -14.00 -8.55
N GLY A 104 27.62 -13.02 -7.64
CA GLY A 104 28.84 -12.71 -6.89
C GLY A 104 29.33 -13.89 -6.04
N VAL A 105 28.43 -14.56 -5.33
CA VAL A 105 28.74 -15.77 -4.55
C VAL A 105 29.20 -16.91 -5.46
N GLY A 106 28.53 -17.11 -6.60
CA GLY A 106 28.92 -18.11 -7.60
C GLY A 106 30.32 -17.88 -8.14
N VAL A 107 30.66 -16.64 -8.51
CA VAL A 107 32.01 -16.28 -8.97
C VAL A 107 33.06 -16.49 -7.88
N LEU A 108 32.75 -16.14 -6.62
CA LEU A 108 33.66 -16.33 -5.49
C LEU A 108 33.98 -17.81 -5.27
N ILE A 109 32.98 -18.69 -5.34
CA ILE A 109 33.17 -20.14 -5.23
C ILE A 109 34.06 -20.65 -6.37
N LEU A 110 33.81 -20.20 -7.59
CA LEU A 110 34.58 -20.58 -8.78
C LEU A 110 36.05 -20.16 -8.68
N VAL A 111 36.32 -18.94 -8.18
CA VAL A 111 37.68 -18.44 -7.91
C VAL A 111 38.34 -19.25 -6.81
N MET A 112 37.64 -19.55 -5.72
CA MET A 112 38.17 -20.37 -4.63
C MET A 112 38.54 -21.78 -5.09
N GLU A 113 37.70 -22.42 -5.90
CA GLU A 113 38.00 -23.72 -6.48
C GLU A 113 39.22 -23.65 -7.41
N HIS A 114 39.29 -22.65 -8.29
CA HIS A 114 40.41 -22.50 -9.20
C HIS A 114 41.73 -22.25 -8.45
N ILE A 115 41.71 -21.45 -7.39
CA ILE A 115 42.85 -21.24 -6.48
C ILE A 115 43.20 -22.55 -5.78
N MET A 116 42.24 -23.24 -5.18
CA MET A 116 42.47 -24.50 -4.48
C MET A 116 43.05 -25.57 -5.42
N PHE A 117 42.55 -25.68 -6.64
CA PHE A 117 43.07 -26.58 -7.67
C PHE A 117 44.49 -26.20 -8.13
N ARG A 118 44.77 -24.90 -8.34
CA ARG A 118 46.11 -24.40 -8.68
C ARG A 118 47.12 -24.58 -7.54
N TYR A 119 46.71 -24.42 -6.28
CA TYR A 119 47.58 -24.57 -5.11
C TYR A 119 47.73 -26.04 -4.66
N ALA A 120 46.72 -26.89 -4.89
CA ALA A 120 46.77 -28.33 -4.61
C ALA A 120 47.49 -29.15 -5.69
N LEU A 121 47.93 -28.53 -6.79
CA LEU A 121 48.77 -29.16 -7.82
C LEU A 121 50.17 -28.53 -7.91
N PRO A 122 51.09 -28.86 -7.00
CA PRO A 122 52.36 -29.43 -7.40
C PRO A 122 52.14 -30.94 -7.53
N LEU A 123 51.90 -31.46 -8.73
CA LEU A 123 52.21 -32.86 -8.99
C LEU A 123 53.73 -32.94 -9.20
N PRO A 124 54.55 -33.43 -8.24
CA PRO A 124 55.72 -34.19 -8.62
C PRO A 124 55.22 -35.48 -9.29
N GLN A 125 55.60 -35.61 -10.55
CA GLN A 125 55.45 -36.77 -11.40
C GLN A 125 55.81 -38.06 -10.65
N LYS A 126 54.82 -38.85 -10.19
CA LYS A 126 55.02 -40.27 -9.90
C LYS A 126 54.60 -41.11 -11.10
N ARG A 127 55.55 -41.31 -11.99
CA ARG A 127 55.63 -42.49 -12.87
C ARG A 127 56.75 -43.39 -12.34
N PRO A 128 56.42 -44.56 -11.77
CA PRO A 128 57.26 -45.73 -11.95
C PRO A 128 56.55 -46.62 -12.97
N LYS A 129 57.08 -46.63 -14.19
CA LYS A 129 56.98 -47.80 -15.07
C LYS A 129 58.30 -48.53 -14.87
N ASP A 130 58.28 -49.66 -14.20
CA ASP A 130 59.37 -50.63 -14.31
C ASP A 130 58.75 -52.02 -14.48
N CYS A 131 58.73 -52.44 -15.75
CA CYS A 131 58.68 -53.83 -16.16
C CYS A 131 60.13 -54.29 -16.39
N ILE A 132 60.42 -55.50 -15.91
CA ILE A 132 61.60 -56.37 -16.12
C ILE A 132 62.89 -56.00 -15.35
#